data_AF-A0A2T8KJB6-F1
#
_entry.id   AF-A0A2T8KJB6-F1
#
_cell.length_a   1.000
_cell.length_b   1.000
_cell.length_c   1.000
_cell.angle_alpha   90.00
_cell.angle_beta   90.00
_cell.angle_gamma   90.00
#
_symmetry.space_group_name_H-M   'P 1'
#
loop_
_entity.id
_entity.type
_entity.pdbx_description
1 polymer ?
#
loop_
_entity_poly.entity_id
_entity_poly.type
_entity_poly.pdbx_seq_one_letter_code
_entity_poly.pdbx_strand_id
1 'polypeptide(L)' 'MGQSVLPKSTDEARIKENIDIFGWSIPEELMAEFSEIEQVKLLRAEFGVNPMNGYKTLEDLWDGEF' A
#
# COMPACT_ATOMS: atom_id res chain seq x y z
N MET A 1 2.11 9.32 -12.69
CA MET A 1 2.09 7.89 -13.10
C MET A 1 0.87 7.25 -12.47
N GLY A 2 0.15 6.39 -13.19
CA GLY A 2 -1.00 5.66 -12.63
C GLY A 2 -0.61 4.25 -12.20
N GLN A 3 -1.26 3.73 -11.15
CA GLN A 3 -1.08 2.37 -10.65
C GLN A 3 -2.41 1.61 -10.75
N SER A 4 -2.36 0.31 -11.05
CA SER A 4 -3.53 -0.56 -10.88
C SER A 4 -3.76 -0.87 -9.40
N VAL A 5 -5.00 -1.12 -8.99
CA VAL A 5 -5.36 -1.48 -7.60
C VAL A 5 -5.98 -2.88 -7.52
N LEU A 6 -5.74 -3.58 -6.41
CA LEU A 6 -6.21 -4.95 -6.16
C LEU A 6 -7.04 -5.04 -4.86
N PRO A 7 -8.19 -4.34 -4.76
CA PRO A 7 -9.00 -4.35 -3.55
C PRO A 7 -9.66 -5.72 -3.35
N LYS A 8 -9.39 -6.37 -2.21
CA LYS A 8 -9.99 -7.66 -1.86
C LYS A 8 -11.26 -7.46 -1.05
N SER A 9 -12.37 -8.07 -1.49
CA SER A 9 -13.62 -8.20 -0.72
C SER A 9 -14.29 -9.53 -1.03
N THR A 10 -15.07 -10.05 -0.07
CA THR A 10 -16.03 -11.16 -0.28
C THR A 10 -17.48 -10.70 -0.11
N ASP A 11 -17.67 -9.41 0.13
CA ASP A 11 -18.98 -8.76 0.23
C ASP A 11 -19.35 -8.15 -1.14
N GLU A 12 -20.53 -8.49 -1.64
CA GLU A 12 -20.97 -8.13 -2.99
C GLU A 12 -21.13 -6.62 -3.18
N ALA A 13 -21.66 -5.91 -2.18
CA ALA A 13 -21.83 -4.46 -2.26
C ALA A 13 -20.47 -3.76 -2.36
N ARG A 14 -19.53 -4.11 -1.49
CA ARG A 14 -18.16 -3.57 -1.54
C ARG A 14 -17.43 -3.88 -2.84
N ILE A 15 -17.67 -5.05 -3.46
CA ILE A 15 -17.07 -5.38 -4.76
C ILE A 15 -17.57 -4.43 -5.85
N LYS A 16 -18.87 -4.11 -5.85
CA LYS A 16 -19.46 -3.14 -6.80
C LYS A 16 -18.95 -1.72 -6.56
N GLU A 17 -18.85 -1.31 -5.31
CA GLU A 17 -18.34 0.02 -4.94
C GLU A 17 -16.87 0.20 -5.31
N ASN A 18 -16.02 -0.81 -5.06
CA ASN A 18 -14.58 -0.73 -5.33
C ASN A 18 -14.23 -0.55 -6.83
N ILE A 19 -15.10 -0.95 -7.75
CA ILE A 19 -14.89 -0.77 -9.20
C ILE A 19 -15.52 0.53 -9.73
N ASP A 20 -16.40 1.18 -8.96
CA ASP A 20 -17.11 2.41 -9.32
C ASP A 20 -16.24 3.67 -9.09
N ILE A 21 -15.01 3.63 -9.60
CA ILE A 21 -14.00 4.68 -9.44
C ILE A 21 -13.71 5.44 -10.76
N PHE A 22 -14.52 5.19 -11.78
CA PHE A 22 -14.37 5.82 -13.10
C PHE A 22 -15.43 6.91 -13.30
N GLY A 23 -15.13 7.90 -14.15
CA GLY A 23 -16.06 9.00 -14.44
C GLY A 23 -16.01 10.17 -13.44
N TRP A 24 -15.16 10.08 -12.43
CA TRP A 24 -14.83 11.15 -11.50
C TRP A 24 -13.35 11.13 -11.15
N SER A 25 -12.85 12.20 -10.53
CA SER A 25 -11.47 12.31 -10.06
C SER A 25 -11.39 13.14 -8.79
N ILE A 26 -10.35 12.91 -7.99
CA ILE A 26 -10.00 13.79 -6.88
C ILE A 26 -9.35 15.06 -7.47
N PRO A 27 -9.78 16.28 -7.09
CA PRO A 27 -9.13 17.53 -7.48
C PRO A 27 -7.65 17.58 -7.08
N GLU A 28 -6.82 18.30 -7.83
CA GLU A 28 -5.37 18.34 -7.61
C GLU A 28 -5.01 18.91 -6.24
N GLU A 29 -5.75 19.94 -5.79
CA GLU A 29 -5.56 20.55 -4.48
C GLU A 29 -5.82 19.57 -3.33
N LEU A 30 -6.84 18.71 -3.45
CA LEU A 30 -7.15 17.70 -2.44
C LEU A 30 -6.20 16.51 -2.55
N MET A 31 -5.73 16.18 -3.76
CA MET A 31 -4.74 15.13 -3.97
C MET A 31 -3.40 15.49 -3.30
N ALA A 32 -3.01 16.76 -3.33
CA ALA A 32 -1.79 17.24 -2.68
C ALA A 32 -1.81 17.00 -1.17
N GLU A 33 -2.98 17.08 -0.50
CA GLU A 33 -3.09 16.85 0.94
C GLU A 33 -2.71 15.43 1.38
N PHE A 34 -2.69 14.45 0.47
CA PHE A 34 -2.27 13.08 0.78
C PHE A 34 -0.77 12.98 1.13
N SER A 35 0.08 13.95 0.75
CA SER A 35 1.50 13.96 1.13
C SER A 35 1.73 14.11 2.63
N GLU A 36 0.74 14.67 3.34
CA GLU A 36 0.83 14.92 4.78
C GLU A 36 0.46 13.70 5.62
N ILE A 37 -0.03 12.62 4.99
CA ILE A 37 -0.34 11.37 5.69
C ILE A 37 0.96 10.73 6.17
N GLU A 38 1.03 10.40 7.46
CA GLU A 38 2.16 9.67 8.03
C GLU A 38 2.35 8.32 7.32
N GLN A 39 3.57 8.08 6.83
CA GLN A 39 3.88 6.87 6.06
C GLN A 39 4.34 5.75 7.00
N VAL A 40 3.66 4.61 6.93
CA VAL A 40 4.02 3.38 7.67
C VAL A 40 3.81 2.16 6.77
N LYS A 41 4.84 1.34 6.57
CA LYS A 41 4.71 0.06 5.86
C LYS A 41 4.04 -1.00 6.74
N LEU A 42 2.83 -1.40 6.37
CA LEU A 42 2.05 -2.40 7.11
C LEU A 42 2.60 -3.83 6.95
N LEU A 43 2.82 -4.28 5.72
CA LEU A 43 3.38 -5.62 5.45
C LEU A 43 4.91 -5.56 5.45
N ARG A 44 5.49 -5.60 6.65
CA ARG A 44 6.96 -5.55 6.85
C ARG A 44 7.67 -6.84 6.48
N ALA A 45 6.94 -7.92 6.27
CA ALA A 45 7.47 -9.26 5.97
C ALA A 45 8.46 -9.79 7.03
N GLU A 46 8.18 -9.56 8.32
CA GLU A 46 8.98 -10.06 9.46
C GLU A 46 9.18 -11.59 9.42
N PHE A 47 8.23 -12.33 8.84
CA PHE A 47 8.34 -13.78 8.64
C PHE A 47 9.51 -14.18 7.72
N GLY A 48 10.01 -13.27 6.89
CA GLY A 48 11.15 -13.48 5.99
C GLY A 48 12.51 -13.14 6.61
N VAL A 49 12.53 -12.56 7.82
CA VAL A 49 13.76 -12.08 8.47
C VAL A 49 14.26 -13.09 9.49
N ASN A 50 15.55 -13.43 9.44
CA ASN A 50 16.16 -14.32 10.42
C ASN A 50 17.69 -14.08 10.51
N PRO A 51 18.30 -14.01 11.70
CA PRO A 51 19.74 -13.83 11.84
C PRO A 51 20.63 -14.85 11.11
N MET A 52 20.07 -16.03 10.82
CA MET A 52 20.75 -17.15 10.15
C MET A 52 20.51 -17.19 8.63
N ASN A 53 19.69 -16.31 8.06
CA ASN A 53 19.38 -16.28 6.63
C ASN A 53 20.04 -15.06 5.93
N GLY A 54 19.68 -14.81 4.67
CA GLY A 54 20.21 -13.70 3.87
C GLY A 54 19.74 -12.31 4.31
N TYR A 55 18.59 -12.21 5.00
CA TYR A 55 17.99 -10.97 5.50
C TYR A 55 17.90 -11.04 7.03
N LYS A 56 18.93 -10.55 7.70
CA LYS A 56 19.08 -10.72 9.15
C LYS A 56 18.22 -9.73 9.92
N THR A 57 17.96 -8.57 9.33
CA THR A 57 17.11 -7.52 9.85
C THR A 57 16.07 -7.11 8.81
N LEU A 58 15.06 -6.35 9.24
CA LEU A 58 14.15 -5.70 8.29
C LEU A 58 14.85 -4.65 7.43
N GLU A 59 15.92 -4.04 7.96
CA GLU A 59 16.69 -3.03 7.22
C GLU A 59 17.41 -3.69 6.05
N ASP A 60 17.97 -4.88 6.27
CA ASP A 60 18.55 -5.70 5.21
C ASP A 60 17.50 -6.13 4.17
N LEU A 61 16.26 -6.40 4.60
CA LEU A 61 15.18 -6.85 3.69
C LEU A 61 14.68 -5.72 2.79
N TRP A 62 14.61 -4.49 3.33
CA TRP A 62 14.00 -3.35 2.65
C TRP A 62 15.02 -2.32 2.18
N ASP A 63 16.33 -2.56 2.34
CA ASP A 63 17.40 -1.61 2.03
C ASP A 63 17.18 -0.21 2.66
N GLY A 64 16.59 -0.19 3.87
CA GLY A 64 16.23 1.05 4.58
C GLY A 64 14.93 1.72 4.14
N GLU A 65 14.20 1.20 3.15
CA GLU A 65 12.91 1.73 2.70
C GLU A 65 11.75 1.29 3.60
N PHE A 66 11.58 1.97 4.74
CA PHE A 66 10.55 1.68 5.75
C PHE A 66 9.28 2.51 5.64
#